data_AF-A0A9D8DAI6-F1
#
_entry.id   AF-A0A9D8DAI6-F1
#
_cell.length_a   1.000
_cell.length_b   1.000
_cell.length_c   1.000
_cell.angle_alpha   90.00
_cell.angle_beta   90.00
_cell.angle_gamma   90.00
#
_symmetry.space_group_name_H-M   'P 1'
#
loop_
_entity.id
_entity.type
_entity.pdbx_description
1 polymer ?
#
loop_
_entity_poly.entity_id
_entity_poly.type
_entity_poly.pdbx_seq_one_letter_code
_entity_poly.pdbx_strand_id
1 'polypeptide(L)'
;MEFGTFNYWIAQIKGRVRDDRALQWFALTNQSGHGPYSQLDRPAMVTVTPMRSKDLANATQDVLANPCGNTVITMDGAHRGHGTASCGPDTLAKHLIRPGTNGWSWSVVTF
;
A
#
# COMPACT_ATOMS: atom_id res chain seq x y z
N MET A 1 -1.70 -19.02 -20.09
CA MET A 1 -1.41 -17.69 -19.50
C MET A 1 -1.62 -17.87 -18.01
N GLU A 2 -0.53 -18.15 -17.31
CA GLU A 2 -0.54 -18.47 -15.89
C GLU A 2 -0.48 -17.15 -15.12
N PHE A 3 -1.50 -16.88 -14.29
CA PHE A 3 -1.48 -15.73 -13.39
C PHE A 3 -0.46 -16.05 -12.29
N GLY A 4 0.75 -15.51 -12.44
CA GLY A 4 1.80 -15.63 -11.43
C GLY A 4 1.30 -15.16 -10.06
N THR A 5 1.49 -15.99 -9.06
CA THR A 5 1.31 -15.64 -7.65
C THR A 5 2.28 -14.52 -7.30
N PHE A 6 1.77 -13.31 -7.04
CA PHE A 6 2.57 -12.24 -6.47
C PHE A 6 2.92 -12.59 -5.01
N ASN A 7 4.07 -13.23 -4.82
CA ASN A 7 4.64 -13.54 -3.52
C ASN A 7 5.25 -12.27 -2.90
N TYR A 8 4.42 -11.40 -2.33
CA TYR A 8 4.91 -10.36 -1.41
C TYR A 8 4.54 -10.74 0.01
N TRP A 9 5.57 -11.10 0.77
CA TRP A 9 5.49 -11.54 2.15
C TRP A 9 4.71 -10.55 3.00
N ILE A 10 3.63 -11.08 3.58
CA ILE A 10 2.84 -10.45 4.64
C ILE A 10 3.79 -10.26 5.83
N ALA A 11 4.28 -9.04 6.02
CA ALA A 11 4.41 -8.54 7.38
C ALA A 11 3.10 -8.83 8.10
N GLN A 12 3.10 -9.38 9.32
CA GLN A 12 1.86 -9.57 10.06
C GLN A 12 1.17 -8.21 10.26
N ILE A 13 0.31 -7.82 9.32
CA ILE A 13 -0.63 -6.72 9.48
C ILE A 13 -1.65 -7.24 10.49
N LYS A 14 -1.38 -6.99 11.77
CA LYS A 14 -2.47 -7.00 12.75
C LYS A 14 -3.18 -5.68 12.50
N GLY A 15 -4.40 -5.75 11.96
CA GLY A 15 -5.26 -4.59 11.73
C GLY A 15 -6.65 -4.88 12.24
N ARG A 16 -7.31 -3.90 12.86
CA ARG A 16 -8.74 -3.98 13.17
C ARG A 16 -9.48 -3.20 12.09
N VAL A 17 -10.38 -3.90 11.40
CA VAL A 17 -11.43 -3.32 10.57
C VAL A 17 -12.60 -2.97 11.49
N ARG A 18 -13.09 -1.73 11.48
CA ARG A 18 -14.37 -1.35 12.06
C ARG A 18 -15.21 -0.72 10.95
N ASP A 19 -16.40 -1.29 10.76
CA ASP A 19 -17.23 -1.15 9.56
C ASP A 19 -16.63 -1.74 8.28
N ASP A 20 -17.50 -2.10 7.35
CA ASP A 20 -17.48 -3.26 6.43
C ASP A 20 -16.28 -3.55 5.49
N ARG A 21 -15.04 -3.04 5.68
CA ARG A 21 -13.74 -3.66 5.21
C ARG A 21 -12.48 -2.78 5.30
N ALA A 22 -12.52 -1.59 5.90
CA ALA A 22 -11.44 -0.61 5.71
C ALA A 22 -10.37 -0.61 6.83
N LEU A 23 -9.08 -0.51 6.46
CA LEU A 23 -7.94 -0.52 7.38
C LEU A 23 -7.81 0.83 8.11
N GLN A 24 -7.86 0.82 9.45
CA GLN A 24 -7.76 2.03 10.27
C GLN A 24 -6.47 2.15 11.06
N TRP A 25 -5.78 1.04 11.31
CA TRP A 25 -4.47 1.02 11.95
C TRP A 25 -3.73 -0.25 11.54
N PHE A 26 -2.41 -0.22 11.66
CA PHE A 26 -1.57 -1.40 11.50
C PHE A 26 -0.33 -1.28 12.38
N ALA A 27 0.24 -2.44 12.74
CA ALA A 27 1.57 -2.52 13.30
C ALA A 27 2.46 -3.37 12.41
N LEU A 28 3.73 -2.99 12.31
CA LEU A 28 4.77 -3.79 11.67
C LEU A 28 5.80 -4.13 12.75
N THR A 29 6.02 -5.42 13.04
CA THR A 29 6.93 -5.83 14.10
C THR A 29 8.03 -6.73 13.57
N ASN A 30 9.19 -6.69 14.23
CA ASN A 30 10.22 -7.72 14.10
C ASN A 30 9.84 -8.98 14.88
N GLN A 31 10.72 -9.99 14.89
CA GLN A 31 10.50 -11.26 15.60
C GLN A 31 10.42 -11.10 17.14
N SER A 32 11.01 -10.05 17.69
CA SER A 32 10.93 -9.71 19.13
C SER A 32 9.66 -8.94 19.49
N GLY A 33 8.80 -8.63 18.53
CA GLY A 33 7.55 -7.89 18.73
C GLY A 33 7.71 -6.36 18.72
N HIS A 34 8.90 -5.83 18.45
CA HIS A 34 9.12 -4.39 18.40
C HIS A 34 8.86 -3.82 17.01
N GLY A 35 8.31 -2.61 16.93
CA GLY A 35 8.20 -1.85 15.68
C GLY A 35 7.15 -0.74 15.69
N PRO A 36 6.88 -0.11 14.53
CA PRO A 36 5.91 0.97 14.45
C PRO A 36 4.46 0.47 14.54
N TYR A 37 3.66 1.19 15.33
CA TYR A 37 2.20 1.20 15.31
C TYR A 37 1.73 2.48 14.63
N SER A 38 0.91 2.35 13.59
CA SER A 38 0.35 3.47 12.83
C SER A 38 -1.16 3.50 12.99
N GLN A 39 -1.70 4.63 13.43
CA GLN A 39 -3.14 4.92 13.47
C GLN A 39 -3.47 5.93 12.37
N LEU A 40 -4.54 5.66 11.64
CA LEU A 40 -5.04 6.49 10.55
C LEU A 40 -6.28 7.24 11.02
N ASP A 41 -6.42 8.51 10.64
CA ASP A 41 -7.60 9.33 10.96
C ASP A 41 -8.85 8.90 10.18
N ARG A 42 -8.63 8.29 9.03
CA ARG A 42 -9.64 7.72 8.13
C ARG A 42 -9.06 6.48 7.44
N PRO A 43 -9.91 5.56 6.97
CA PRO A 43 -9.39 4.35 6.36
C PRO A 43 -8.52 4.63 5.13
N ALA A 44 -7.43 3.86 4.98
CA ALA A 44 -6.44 4.06 3.93
C ALA A 44 -5.97 2.73 3.33
N MET A 45 -5.36 2.79 2.15
CA MET A 45 -4.65 1.64 1.57
C MET A 45 -3.21 1.63 2.08
N VAL A 46 -2.72 0.47 2.49
CA VAL A 46 -1.35 0.31 2.98
C VAL A 46 -0.67 -0.81 2.23
N THR A 47 0.54 -0.53 1.72
CA THR A 47 1.40 -1.53 1.08
C THR A 47 2.70 -1.64 1.87
N VAL A 48 3.13 -2.88 2.12
CA VAL A 48 4.42 -3.18 2.76
C VAL A 48 5.23 -4.05 1.81
N THR A 49 6.44 -3.61 1.49
CA THR A 49 7.28 -4.29 0.49
C THR A 49 8.77 -4.07 0.80
N PRO A 50 9.67 -5.03 0.48
CA PRO A 50 11.11 -4.80 0.57
C PRO A 50 11.67 -3.98 -0.61
N MET A 51 10.88 -3.72 -1.66
CA MET A 51 11.29 -3.00 -2.88
C MET A 51 10.77 -1.58 -2.87
N ARG A 52 11.54 -0.60 -3.38
CA ARG A 52 11.00 0.76 -3.55
C ARG A 52 10.08 0.83 -4.75
N SER A 53 9.05 1.67 -4.70
CA SER A 53 8.10 1.84 -5.80
C SER A 53 8.77 2.23 -7.12
N LYS A 54 9.83 3.07 -7.08
CA LYS A 54 10.60 3.44 -8.28
C LYS A 54 11.30 2.24 -8.92
N ASP A 55 11.76 1.29 -8.11
CA ASP A 55 12.53 0.13 -8.58
C ASP A 55 11.55 -0.88 -9.20
N LEU A 56 10.39 -1.06 -8.58
CA LEU A 56 9.28 -1.83 -9.13
C LEU A 56 8.76 -1.26 -10.46
N ALA A 57 8.62 0.06 -10.57
CA ALA A 57 8.14 0.72 -11.79
C ALA A 57 9.13 0.61 -12.96
N ASN A 58 10.42 0.52 -12.68
CA ASN A 58 11.48 0.42 -13.69
C ASN A 58 11.82 -1.02 -14.09
N ALA A 59 11.43 -2.02 -13.29
CA ALA A 59 11.69 -3.41 -13.57
C ALA A 59 10.88 -3.89 -14.78
N THR A 60 11.55 -4.44 -15.79
CA THR A 60 10.89 -5.03 -16.97
C THR A 60 10.51 -6.49 -16.77
N GLN A 61 11.09 -7.14 -15.75
CA GLN A 61 10.88 -8.52 -15.35
C GLN A 61 10.93 -8.61 -13.82
N ASP A 62 10.23 -9.57 -13.24
CA ASP A 62 10.15 -9.77 -11.79
C ASP A 62 11.52 -10.02 -11.14
N VAL A 63 12.38 -10.81 -11.77
CA VAL A 63 13.74 -11.10 -11.30
C VAL A 63 14.64 -9.88 -11.19
N LEU A 64 14.26 -8.75 -11.81
CA LEU A 64 15.00 -7.49 -11.74
C LEU A 64 14.54 -6.59 -10.58
N ALA A 65 13.43 -6.93 -9.92
CA ALA A 65 12.94 -6.21 -8.76
C ALA A 65 13.72 -6.62 -7.50
N ASN A 66 14.71 -5.80 -7.13
CA ASN A 66 15.61 -6.09 -6.01
C ASN A 66 15.16 -5.42 -4.70
N PRO A 67 15.25 -6.11 -3.55
CA PRO A 67 15.09 -5.50 -2.23
C PRO A 67 16.05 -4.33 -2.01
N CYS A 68 15.57 -3.28 -1.35
CA CYS A 68 16.35 -2.05 -1.11
C CYS A 68 17.07 -2.01 0.25
N GLY A 69 17.11 -3.14 0.96
CA GLY A 69 17.66 -3.26 2.32
C GLY A 69 16.77 -2.67 3.43
N ASN A 70 15.59 -2.12 3.10
CA ASN A 70 14.63 -1.59 4.05
C ASN A 70 13.24 -2.19 3.84
N THR A 71 12.40 -2.14 4.88
CA THR A 71 10.95 -2.29 4.70
C THR A 71 10.35 -0.96 4.28
N VAL A 72 9.70 -0.94 3.12
CA VAL A 72 9.02 0.24 2.58
C VAL A 72 7.53 0.11 2.89
N ILE A 73 7.01 1.14 3.57
CA ILE A 73 5.58 1.26 3.90
C ILE A 73 5.04 2.44 3.11
N THR A 74 4.06 2.18 2.26
CA THR A 74 3.28 3.23 1.59
C THR A 74 1.91 3.28 2.23
N MET A 75 1.50 4.46 2.70
CA MET A 75 0.19 4.74 3.24
C MET A 75 -0.51 5.76 2.33
N ASP A 76 -1.55 5.32 1.63
CA ASP A 76 -2.24 6.13 0.62
C ASP A 76 -3.58 6.64 1.15
N GLY A 77 -3.70 7.95 1.31
CA GLY A 77 -4.98 8.59 1.64
C GLY A 77 -6.04 8.44 0.54
N ALA A 78 -5.65 8.19 -0.70
CA ALA A 78 -6.52 7.81 -1.81
C ALA A 78 -5.67 7.21 -2.94
N HIS A 79 -6.25 6.31 -3.75
CA HIS A 79 -5.64 5.79 -4.97
C HIS A 79 -6.62 5.97 -6.13
N ARG A 80 -6.13 6.38 -7.32
CA ARG A 80 -6.98 6.48 -8.51
C ARG A 80 -7.48 5.09 -8.92
N GLY A 81 -8.65 5.02 -9.54
CA GLY A 81 -9.04 3.82 -10.25
C GLY A 81 -8.01 3.44 -11.33
N HIS A 82 -7.96 2.15 -11.68
CA HIS A 82 -7.08 1.64 -12.72
C HIS A 82 -7.61 1.99 -14.12
N GLY A 83 -8.92 1.77 -14.35
CA GLY A 83 -9.53 1.86 -15.69
C GLY A 83 -9.10 0.67 -16.57
N THR A 84 -9.25 0.80 -17.89
CA THR A 84 -8.76 -0.17 -18.88
C THR A 84 -7.96 0.50 -20.00
N ALA A 85 -7.30 1.62 -19.71
CA ALA A 85 -6.61 2.49 -20.67
C ALA A 85 -5.50 1.82 -21.50
N SER A 86 -5.08 0.59 -21.16
CA SER A 86 -4.22 -0.22 -22.01
C SER A 86 -4.84 -0.50 -23.39
N CYS A 87 -6.16 -0.71 -23.46
CA CYS A 87 -6.88 -0.96 -24.72
C CYS A 87 -8.39 -0.60 -24.67
N GLY A 88 -8.77 0.29 -23.75
CA GLY A 88 -10.16 0.63 -23.47
C GLY A 88 -10.27 1.99 -22.77
N PRO A 89 -11.44 2.30 -22.16
CA PRO A 89 -11.66 3.58 -21.51
C PRO A 89 -10.75 3.79 -20.29
N ASP A 90 -10.43 5.06 -20.02
CA ASP A 90 -9.80 5.46 -18.76
C ASP A 90 -10.77 5.27 -17.58
N THR A 91 -10.27 5.56 -16.38
CA THR A 91 -10.98 5.50 -15.11
C THR A 91 -12.25 6.35 -15.12
N LEU A 92 -13.37 5.74 -14.71
CA LEU A 92 -14.64 6.45 -14.56
C LEU A 92 -14.50 7.64 -13.61
N ALA A 93 -15.21 8.73 -13.90
CA ALA A 93 -15.09 10.00 -13.16
C ALA A 93 -15.30 9.86 -11.63
N LYS A 94 -16.13 8.91 -11.18
CA LYS A 94 -16.37 8.62 -9.75
C LYS A 94 -15.19 7.95 -9.03
N HIS A 95 -14.20 7.45 -9.77
CA HIS A 95 -13.00 6.78 -9.24
C HIS A 95 -11.72 7.59 -9.49
N LEU A 96 -11.84 8.84 -9.96
CA LEU A 96 -10.71 9.75 -10.09
C LEU A 96 -10.46 10.47 -8.76
N ILE A 97 -9.19 10.61 -8.40
CA ILE A 97 -8.77 11.58 -7.39
C ILE A 97 -8.80 12.96 -8.06
N ARG A 98 -9.65 13.84 -7.56
CA ARG A 98 -9.78 15.19 -8.12
C ARG A 98 -8.58 16.06 -7.69
N PRO A 99 -8.09 16.95 -8.57
CA PRO A 99 -7.11 17.94 -8.17
C PRO A 99 -7.70 18.88 -7.11
N GLY A 100 -6.86 19.38 -6.21
CA GLY A 100 -7.27 20.26 -5.11
C GLY A 100 -6.56 19.91 -3.81
N THR A 101 -6.94 20.62 -2.75
CA THR A 101 -6.41 20.38 -1.40
C THR A 101 -7.18 19.24 -0.75
N ASN A 102 -6.45 18.19 -0.36
CA ASN A 102 -7.00 17.04 0.35
C ASN A 102 -6.37 16.98 1.75
N GLY A 103 -7.21 16.77 2.78
CA GLY A 103 -6.76 16.58 4.15
C GLY A 103 -6.53 15.11 4.47
N TRP A 104 -5.45 14.82 5.17
CA TRP A 104 -5.17 13.48 5.70
C TRP A 104 -4.22 13.59 6.88
N SER A 105 -4.45 12.80 7.92
CA SER A 105 -3.58 12.72 9.07
C SER A 105 -3.38 11.28 9.54
N TRP A 106 -2.23 11.04 10.14
CA TRP A 106 -1.86 9.75 10.70
C TRP A 106 -0.91 10.00 11.86
N SER A 107 -0.83 9.04 12.78
CA SER A 107 0.12 9.06 13.87
C SER A 107 0.90 7.76 13.91
N VAL A 108 2.20 7.85 14.18
CA VAL A 108 3.07 6.69 14.38
C VAL A 108 3.70 6.76 15.75
N VAL A 109 3.67 5.63 16.45
CA VAL A 109 4.43 5.39 17.68
C VAL A 109 5.24 4.10 17.52
N THR A 110 6.29 3.93 18.30
CA THR A 110 7.08 2.69 18.33
C THR A 110 6.91 2.01 19.68
N PHE A 111 6.82 0.69 19.67
CA PHE A 111 6.75 -0.16 20.86
C PHE A 111 7.71 -1.35 20.73
#